data_AF-A0AAU9VV34-F1
#
_entry.id   AF-A0AAU9VV34-F1
#
_cell.length_a   1.000
_cell.length_b   1.000
_cell.length_c   1.000
_cell.angle_alpha   90.00
_cell.angle_beta   90.00
_cell.angle_gamma   90.00
#
_symmetry.space_group_name_H-M   'P 1'
#
loop_
_entity.id
_entity.type
_entity.pdbx_description
1 polymer ?
#
loop_
_entity_poly.entity_id
_entity_poly.type
_entity_poly.pdbx_seq_one_letter_code
_entity_poly.pdbx_strand_id
1 'polypeptide(L)'
;SYRLSGDHQKAIAIWKENTLPVYEEQLGSEQDYIEQAERYFRKAQELRKRLLGHHQDTARSCVQLSDVLVLRGQFDEALEELDEALVIQNDILGPNHKITKDTVSK
;
A
#
# COMPACT_ATOMS: atom_id res chain seq x y z
N SER A 1 -37.65 6.77 19.42
CA SER A 1 -36.40 6.01 19.21
C SER A 1 -35.44 6.70 18.22
N TYR A 2 -35.25 8.03 18.25
CA TYR A 2 -34.51 8.77 17.20
C TYR A 2 -33.42 9.77 17.71
N ARG A 3 -32.99 9.70 18.98
CA ARG A 3 -31.94 10.62 19.50
C ARG A 3 -30.51 10.21 19.15
N LEU A 4 -30.23 8.91 19.16
CA LEU A 4 -28.89 8.34 18.93
C LEU A 4 -28.27 8.71 17.57
N SER A 5 -29.08 8.83 16.51
CA SER A 5 -28.59 9.20 15.17
C SER A 5 -28.11 10.65 15.10
N GLY A 6 -28.78 11.57 15.80
CA GLY A 6 -28.39 12.99 15.82
C GLY A 6 -27.18 13.24 16.71
N ASP A 7 -27.05 12.50 17.80
CA ASP A 7 -25.90 12.59 18.70
C ASP A 7 -24.62 12.03 18.05
N HIS A 8 -24.74 10.96 17.24
CA HIS A 8 -23.62 10.43 16.47
C HIS A 8 -23.15 11.39 15.35
N GLN A 9 -24.07 12.03 14.64
CA GLN A 9 -23.72 13.05 13.62
C GLN A 9 -23.00 14.25 14.23
N LYS A 10 -23.43 14.71 15.41
CA LYS A 10 -22.74 15.77 16.15
C LYS A 10 -21.35 15.35 16.60
N ALA A 11 -21.19 14.10 17.07
CA ALA A 11 -19.89 13.58 17.45
C ALA A 11 -18.92 13.50 16.27
N ILE A 12 -19.39 13.06 15.10
CA ILE A 12 -18.60 13.07 13.85
C ILE A 12 -18.23 14.51 13.46
N ALA A 13 -19.17 15.46 13.54
CA ALA A 13 -18.91 16.86 13.22
C ALA A 13 -17.84 17.47 14.13
N ILE A 14 -17.96 17.27 15.45
CA ILE A 14 -16.96 17.73 16.43
C ILE A 14 -15.59 17.08 16.16
N TRP A 15 -15.57 15.78 15.85
CA TRP A 15 -14.32 15.10 15.51
C TRP A 15 -13.70 15.71 14.25
N LYS A 16 -14.48 15.92 13.17
CA LYS A 16 -13.99 16.52 11.92
C LYS A 16 -13.50 17.95 12.09
N GLU A 17 -14.21 18.77 12.85
CA GLU A 17 -13.90 20.21 12.99
C GLU A 17 -12.77 20.49 13.98
N ASN A 18 -12.70 19.74 15.09
CA ASN A 18 -11.80 20.08 16.19
C ASN A 18 -10.66 19.08 16.38
N THR A 19 -10.95 17.79 16.20
CA THR A 19 -10.03 16.71 16.58
C THR A 19 -9.16 16.25 15.42
N LEU A 20 -9.75 16.05 14.25
CA LEU A 20 -9.06 15.60 13.03
C LEU A 20 -7.93 16.57 12.61
N PRO A 21 -8.09 17.91 12.61
CA PRO A 21 -7.00 18.81 12.19
C PRO A 21 -5.79 18.75 13.12
N VAL A 22 -6.00 18.56 14.44
CA VAL A 22 -4.90 18.40 15.41
C VAL A 22 -4.15 17.10 15.17
N TYR A 23 -4.87 16.02 14.83
CA TYR A 23 -4.24 14.76 14.44
C TYR A 23 -3.50 14.90 13.11
N GLU A 24 -4.09 15.52 12.09
CA GLU A 24 -3.45 15.76 10.79
C GLU A 24 -2.20 16.65 10.92
N GLU A 25 -2.19 17.63 11.83
CA GLU A 25 -1.02 18.46 12.10
C GLU A 25 0.12 17.66 12.78
N GLN A 26 -0.21 16.81 13.77
CA GLN A 26 0.79 16.08 14.54
C GLN A 26 1.30 14.82 13.83
N LEU A 27 0.42 14.13 13.11
CA LEU A 27 0.67 12.83 12.51
C LEU A 27 0.86 12.94 10.98
N GLY A 28 0.33 13.99 10.35
CA GLY A 28 0.18 14.05 8.90
C GLY A 28 -1.18 13.52 8.46
N SER A 29 -1.58 13.88 7.24
CA SER A 29 -2.76 13.31 6.61
C SER A 29 -2.52 11.86 6.19
N GLU A 30 -3.60 11.11 5.96
CA GLU A 30 -3.52 9.77 5.36
C GLU A 30 -2.72 9.80 4.05
N GLN A 31 -2.86 10.89 3.28
CA GLN A 31 -2.11 11.09 2.05
C GLN A 31 -0.61 11.22 2.29
N ASP A 32 -0.20 11.95 3.33
CA ASP A 32 1.22 12.12 3.69
C ASP A 32 1.85 10.77 4.09
N TYR A 33 1.08 9.90 4.74
CA TYR A 33 1.54 8.55 5.09
C TYR A 33 1.70 7.66 3.86
N ILE A 34 0.74 7.70 2.93
CA ILE A 34 0.81 6.93 1.68
C ILE A 34 2.01 7.39 0.84
N GLU A 35 2.25 8.70 0.74
CA GLU A 35 3.41 9.25 0.00
C GLU A 35 4.75 8.82 0.63
N GLN A 36 4.84 8.85 1.96
CA GLN A 36 6.02 8.37 2.65
C GLN A 36 6.23 6.87 2.42
N ALA A 37 5.17 6.07 2.50
CA ALA A 37 5.22 4.63 2.24
C ALA A 37 5.73 4.35 0.81
N GLU A 38 5.22 5.06 -0.20
CA GLU A 38 5.66 4.91 -1.58
C GLU A 38 7.16 5.19 -1.71
N ARG A 39 7.64 6.30 -1.13
CA ARG A 39 9.07 6.65 -1.14
C ARG A 39 9.93 5.56 -0.49
N TYR A 40 9.49 5.00 0.63
CA TYR A 40 10.24 3.92 1.31
C TYR A 40 10.24 2.64 0.49
N PHE A 41 9.12 2.24 -0.10
CA PHE A 41 9.05 1.02 -0.91
C PHE A 41 9.82 1.15 -2.21
N ARG A 42 9.76 2.29 -2.91
CA ARG A 42 10.62 2.54 -4.09
C ARG A 42 12.11 2.43 -3.74
N LYS A 43 12.54 3.04 -2.64
CA LYS A 43 13.94 2.93 -2.18
C LYS A 43 14.33 1.50 -1.81
N ALA A 44 13.44 0.78 -1.13
CA ALA A 44 13.68 -0.62 -0.77
C ALA A 44 13.76 -1.52 -2.01
N GLN A 45 12.88 -1.30 -2.98
CA GLN A 45 12.87 -2.01 -4.26
C GLN A 45 14.16 -1.75 -5.03
N GLU A 46 14.59 -0.49 -5.17
CA GLU A 46 15.86 -0.14 -5.82
C GLU A 46 17.05 -0.86 -5.16
N LEU A 47 17.14 -0.81 -3.82
CA LEU A 47 18.22 -1.47 -3.09
C LEU A 47 18.19 -3.00 -3.27
N ARG A 48 17.02 -3.63 -3.25
CA ARG A 48 16.89 -5.08 -3.43
C ARG A 48 17.17 -5.50 -4.88
N LYS A 49 16.71 -4.74 -5.87
CA LYS A 49 17.09 -4.93 -7.28
C LYS A 49 18.61 -4.86 -7.45
N ARG A 50 19.27 -3.89 -6.81
CA ARG A 50 20.73 -3.73 -6.88
C ARG A 50 21.52 -4.82 -6.15
N LEU A 51 21.08 -5.20 -4.95
CA LEU A 51 21.85 -6.10 -4.06
C LEU A 51 21.52 -7.58 -4.28
N LEU A 52 20.28 -7.89 -4.61
CA LEU A 52 19.75 -9.25 -4.70
C LEU A 52 19.37 -9.63 -6.14
N GLY A 53 19.02 -8.65 -6.98
CA GLY A 53 18.59 -8.90 -8.36
C GLY A 53 17.32 -9.74 -8.39
N HIS A 54 17.39 -10.87 -9.11
CA HIS A 54 16.29 -11.81 -9.28
C HIS A 54 16.11 -12.69 -8.03
N HIS A 55 15.48 -12.13 -7.00
CA HIS A 55 15.32 -12.74 -5.68
C HIS A 55 13.91 -12.54 -5.13
N GLN A 56 13.44 -13.46 -4.28
CA GLN A 56 12.09 -13.41 -3.71
C GLN A 56 11.82 -12.12 -2.92
N ASP A 57 12.84 -11.56 -2.25
CA ASP A 57 12.70 -10.27 -1.56
C ASP A 57 12.53 -9.09 -2.51
N THR A 58 13.12 -9.15 -3.71
CA THR A 58 12.90 -8.15 -4.76
C THR A 58 11.45 -8.21 -5.23
N ALA A 59 10.92 -9.42 -5.48
CA ALA A 59 9.51 -9.61 -5.83
C ALA A 59 8.57 -9.10 -4.74
N ARG A 60 8.88 -9.40 -3.47
CA ARG A 60 8.10 -8.89 -2.32
C ARG A 60 8.09 -7.35 -2.29
N SER A 61 9.20 -6.71 -2.62
CA SER A 61 9.25 -5.25 -2.71
C SER A 61 8.33 -4.70 -3.79
N CYS A 62 8.23 -5.37 -4.94
CA CYS A 62 7.35 -4.94 -6.03
C CYS A 62 5.86 -5.06 -5.62
N VAL A 63 5.47 -6.17 -4.98
CA VAL A 63 4.10 -6.33 -4.40
C VAL A 63 3.79 -5.27 -3.33
N GLN A 64 4.77 -4.90 -2.51
CA GLN A 64 4.55 -3.85 -1.51
C GLN A 64 4.38 -2.47 -2.14
N LEU A 65 5.09 -2.20 -3.23
CA LEU A 65 4.94 -0.96 -3.98
C LEU A 65 3.60 -0.91 -4.71
N SER A 66 3.16 -2.02 -5.33
CA SER A 66 1.84 -2.10 -5.98
C SER A 66 0.70 -1.81 -5.00
N ASP A 67 0.79 -2.30 -3.77
CA ASP A 67 -0.22 -2.04 -2.74
C ASP A 67 -0.35 -0.55 -2.41
N VAL A 68 0.77 0.17 -2.35
CA VAL A 68 0.75 1.62 -2.10
C VAL A 68 0.29 2.39 -3.33
N LEU A 69 0.65 1.96 -4.54
CA LEU A 69 0.18 2.57 -5.79
C LEU A 69 -1.33 2.43 -5.95
N VAL A 70 -1.93 1.32 -5.52
CA VAL A 70 -3.39 1.16 -5.46
C VAL A 70 -4.01 2.18 -4.51
N LEU A 71 -3.43 2.42 -3.33
CA LEU A 71 -3.90 3.45 -2.40
C LEU A 71 -3.80 4.87 -2.99
N ARG A 72 -2.86 5.11 -3.90
CA ARG A 72 -2.70 6.35 -4.66
C ARG A 72 -3.63 6.45 -5.88
N GLY A 73 -4.33 5.38 -6.25
CA GLY A 73 -5.13 5.29 -7.47
C GLY A 73 -4.30 5.15 -8.75
N GLN A 74 -3.01 4.80 -8.64
CA GLN A 74 -2.09 4.59 -9.76
C GLN A 74 -2.12 3.12 -10.20
N PHE A 75 -3.24 2.69 -10.77
CA PHE A 75 -3.48 1.28 -11.08
C PHE A 75 -2.55 0.72 -12.16
N ASP A 76 -2.21 1.51 -13.18
CA ASP A 76 -1.34 1.05 -14.27
C ASP A 76 0.08 0.74 -13.75
N GLU A 77 0.66 1.64 -12.95
CA GLU A 77 1.97 1.40 -12.30
C GLU A 77 1.90 0.22 -11.32
N ALA A 78 0.77 0.04 -10.62
CA ALA A 78 0.61 -1.09 -9.70
C ALA A 78 0.62 -2.43 -10.44
N LEU A 79 0.00 -2.50 -11.63
CA LEU A 79 0.00 -3.71 -12.46
C LEU A 79 1.40 -4.03 -12.99
N GLU A 80 2.17 -3.02 -13.42
CA GLU A 80 3.57 -3.22 -13.84
C GLU A 80 4.42 -3.83 -12.71
N GLU A 81 4.23 -3.34 -11.48
CA GLU A 81 4.91 -3.86 -10.29
C GLU A 81 4.49 -5.30 -9.94
N LEU A 82 3.21 -5.65 -10.12
CA LEU A 82 2.72 -7.02 -9.94
C LEU A 82 3.27 -7.96 -11.02
N ASP A 83 3.32 -7.52 -12.28
CA ASP A 83 3.89 -8.30 -13.37
C ASP A 83 5.37 -8.62 -13.13
N GLU A 84 6.16 -7.63 -12.70
CA GLU A 84 7.56 -7.86 -12.33
C GLU A 84 7.70 -8.84 -11.15
N ALA A 85 6.85 -8.70 -10.13
CA ALA A 85 6.81 -9.64 -9.01
C ALA A 85 6.49 -11.07 -9.48
N LEU A 86 5.52 -11.22 -10.38
CA LEU A 86 5.08 -12.52 -10.90
C LEU A 86 6.16 -13.19 -11.73
N VAL A 87 6.90 -12.46 -12.55
CA VAL A 87 8.05 -13.01 -13.30
C VAL A 87 9.03 -13.65 -12.30
N ILE A 88 9.44 -12.92 -11.27
CA ILE A 88 10.42 -13.40 -10.29
C ILE A 88 9.86 -14.58 -9.46
N GLN A 89 8.61 -14.49 -9.00
CA GLN A 89 8.00 -15.54 -8.20
C GLN A 89 7.75 -16.83 -9.00
N ASN A 90 7.36 -16.72 -10.26
CA ASN A 90 7.22 -17.87 -11.15
C ASN A 90 8.55 -18.59 -11.33
N ASP A 91 9.63 -17.85 -11.54
CA ASP A 91 10.96 -18.41 -11.77
C ASP A 91 11.55 -19.06 -10.50
N ILE A 92 11.36 -18.43 -9.32
CA ILE A 92 11.96 -18.92 -8.06
C ILE A 92 11.09 -19.98 -7.35
N LEU A 93 9.78 -19.76 -7.29
CA LEU A 93 8.85 -20.58 -6.50
C LEU A 93 7.95 -21.47 -7.35
N GLY A 94 7.76 -21.12 -8.62
CA GLY A 94 6.83 -21.76 -9.52
C GLY A 94 5.40 -21.16 -9.46
N PRO A 95 4.60 -21.37 -10.52
CA PRO A 95 3.26 -20.80 -10.66
C PRO A 95 2.24 -21.37 -9.67
N ASN A 96 2.49 -22.56 -9.12
CA ASN A 96 1.58 -23.22 -8.19
C ASN A 96 1.85 -22.89 -6.72
N HIS A 97 2.92 -22.16 -6.43
CA HIS A 97 3.25 -21.77 -5.07
C HIS A 97 2.23 -20.78 -4.52
N LYS A 98 1.93 -20.88 -3.22
CA LYS A 98 0.93 -20.02 -2.56
C LYS A 98 1.22 -18.53 -2.77
N ILE A 99 2.46 -18.11 -2.57
CA ILE A 99 2.86 -16.69 -2.73
C ILE A 99 2.57 -16.20 -4.16
N THR A 100 2.93 -16.98 -5.18
CA THR A 100 2.67 -16.64 -6.58
C THR A 100 1.17 -16.49 -6.86
N LYS A 101 0.35 -17.40 -6.33
CA LYS A 101 -1.11 -17.32 -6.45
C LYS A 101 -1.72 -16.13 -5.73
N ASP A 102 -1.17 -15.78 -4.56
CA ASP A 102 -1.62 -14.62 -3.79
C ASP A 102 -1.34 -13.33 -4.58
N THR A 103 -0.20 -13.24 -5.27
CA THR A 103 0.13 -12.09 -6.14
C THR A 103 -0.77 -12.02 -7.38
N VAL A 104 -1.13 -13.14 -8.01
CA VAL A 104 -2.09 -13.17 -9.14
C VAL A 104 -3.50 -12.72 -8.73
N SER A 105 -3.86 -12.90 -7.46
CA SER A 105 -5.22 -12.62 -6.97
C SER A 105 -5.44 -11.17 -6.52
N LYS A 106 -4.40 -10.32 -6.58
CA LYS A 106 -4.47 -8.88 -6.26
C LYS A 106 -5.04 -8.10 -7.44
#